data_AF-A0A8T1KF22-F1
#
_entry.id   AF-A0A8T1KF22-F1
#
_cell.length_a   1.000
_cell.length_b   1.000
_cell.length_c   1.000
_cell.angle_alpha   90.00
_cell.angle_beta   90.00
_cell.angle_gamma   90.00
#
_symmetry.space_group_name_H-M   'P 1'
#
loop_
_entity.id
_entity.type
_entity.pdbx_description
1 polymer ?
#
loop_
_entity_poly.entity_id
_entity_poly.type
_entity_poly.pdbx_seq_one_letter_code
_entity_poly.pdbx_strand_id
1 'polypeptide(L)'
;MDGHEAALVANMIEKRLTEVSGIVIMEIANWVMSDTAPAARAAAKHFPELDQEDCAMHMTNLCISYGLGVRDNTSTKTSYNLKTRSRQTITKTTTPSGDFEEGKEVIGQLRALNKYFSAGNRGSHLTRVQSALSRPELVSIVYPETRVAVCCKLLCCSIINNNVMAAFSRVIKLRTHFPVSPAMSDISRL
;
A
#
# COMPACT_ATOMS: atom_id res chain seq x y z
N MET A 1 -8.91 15.02 16.57
CA MET A 1 -9.80 14.31 17.50
C MET A 1 -8.87 13.55 18.42
N ASP A 2 -8.68 14.03 19.63
CA ASP A 2 -7.93 13.30 20.65
C ASP A 2 -8.86 12.19 21.12
N GLY A 3 -8.63 10.99 20.59
CA GLY A 3 -9.42 9.82 20.91
C GLY A 3 -8.93 9.21 22.22
N HIS A 4 -9.85 8.80 23.08
CA HIS A 4 -9.53 7.99 24.27
C HIS A 4 -8.61 6.79 23.93
N GLU A 5 -8.76 6.23 22.73
CA GLU A 5 -7.93 5.15 22.19
C GLU A 5 -6.45 5.54 21.95
N ALA A 6 -6.17 6.79 21.57
CA ALA A 6 -4.80 7.23 21.29
C ALA A 6 -3.95 7.30 22.58
N ALA A 7 -4.56 7.77 23.68
CA ALA A 7 -3.93 7.80 24.99
C ALA A 7 -3.62 6.38 25.51
N LEU A 8 -4.56 5.44 25.30
CA LEU A 8 -4.35 4.04 25.66
C LEU A 8 -3.17 3.43 24.89
N VAL A 9 -3.07 3.70 23.59
CA VAL A 9 -1.95 3.24 22.76
C VAL A 9 -0.63 3.84 23.24
N ALA A 10 -0.59 5.13 23.56
CA ALA A 10 0.62 5.78 24.07
C ALA A 10 1.10 5.15 25.40
N ASN A 11 0.18 4.95 26.35
CA ASN A 11 0.48 4.29 27.62
C ASN A 11 0.98 2.85 27.43
N MET A 12 0.41 2.12 26.47
CA MET A 12 0.87 0.77 26.13
C MET A 12 2.29 0.76 25.57
N ILE A 13 2.64 1.74 24.74
CA ILE A 13 3.99 1.91 24.17
C ILE A 13 4.99 2.16 25.30
N GLU A 14 4.72 3.15 26.17
CA GLU A 14 5.59 3.51 27.28
C GLU A 14 5.80 2.33 28.23
N LYS A 15 4.71 1.71 28.69
CA LYS A 15 4.78 0.54 29.57
C LYS A 15 5.62 -0.57 28.96
N ARG A 16 5.41 -0.88 27.67
CA ARG A 16 6.13 -1.96 27.01
C ARG A 16 7.61 -1.65 26.82
N LEU A 17 7.94 -0.41 26.48
CA LEU A 17 9.33 0.05 26.32
C LEU A 17 10.09 -0.05 27.64
N THR A 18 9.48 0.37 28.75
CA THR A 18 10.07 0.26 30.10
C THR A 18 10.24 -1.19 30.53
N GLU A 19 9.23 -2.05 30.30
CA GLU A 19 9.32 -3.49 30.60
C GLU A 19 10.45 -4.20 29.85
N VAL A 20 10.68 -3.85 28.59
CA VAL A 20 11.66 -4.52 27.73
C VAL A 20 13.08 -3.99 27.95
N SER A 21 13.22 -2.67 28.12
CA SER A 21 14.55 -2.03 28.23
C SER A 21 15.04 -1.86 29.66
N GLY A 22 14.15 -1.92 30.65
CA GLY A 22 14.45 -1.60 32.05
C GLY A 22 14.71 -0.11 32.32
N ILE A 23 14.48 0.76 31.33
CA ILE A 23 14.73 2.21 31.40
C ILE A 23 13.48 2.93 30.88
N VAL A 24 13.21 4.12 31.42
CA VAL A 24 12.15 5.00 30.92
C VAL A 24 12.65 5.68 29.63
N ILE A 25 12.46 5.00 28.49
CA ILE A 25 12.93 5.49 27.17
C ILE A 25 12.40 6.90 26.84
N MET A 26 11.23 7.25 27.39
CA MET A 26 10.58 8.54 27.14
C MET A 26 11.33 9.72 27.76
N GLU A 27 12.14 9.51 28.81
CA GLU A 27 12.97 10.56 29.43
C GLU A 27 14.28 10.82 28.67
N ILE A 28 14.68 9.90 27.80
CA ILE A 28 15.95 9.98 27.05
C ILE A 28 15.76 10.23 25.55
N ALA A 29 14.55 9.96 25.04
CA ALA A 29 14.22 10.22 23.66
C ALA A 29 14.10 11.73 23.43
N ASN A 30 14.55 12.19 22.25
CA ASN A 30 14.34 13.58 21.81
C ASN A 30 13.21 13.69 20.78
N TRP A 31 12.87 12.59 20.11
CA TRP A 31 11.92 12.58 19.00
C TRP A 31 11.12 11.28 18.94
N VAL A 32 9.92 11.37 18.35
CA VAL A 32 9.03 10.25 18.08
C VAL A 32 8.66 10.25 16.60
N MET A 33 9.03 9.17 15.90
CA MET A 33 8.63 8.96 14.51
C MET A 33 7.28 8.25 14.44
N SER A 34 6.34 8.81 13.69
CA SER A 34 5.00 8.23 13.50
C SER A 34 4.66 8.09 12.02
N ASP A 35 3.78 7.15 11.67
CA ASP A 35 3.16 7.19 10.34
C ASP A 35 2.26 8.43 10.20
N THR A 36 1.92 8.81 8.96
CA THR A 36 1.15 10.04 8.73
C THR A 36 -0.35 9.86 8.96
N ALA A 37 -0.82 8.68 9.37
CA ALA A 37 -2.22 8.44 9.61
C ALA A 37 -2.66 9.24 10.84
N PRO A 38 -3.89 9.80 10.83
CA PRO A 38 -4.37 10.60 11.96
C PRO A 38 -4.32 9.88 13.31
N ALA A 39 -4.53 8.56 13.33
CA ALA A 39 -4.49 7.76 14.54
C ALA A 39 -3.07 7.64 15.13
N ALA A 40 -2.06 7.34 14.30
CA ALA A 40 -0.68 7.25 14.78
C ALA A 40 -0.14 8.62 15.20
N ARG A 41 -0.48 9.67 14.45
CA ARG A 41 -0.13 11.03 14.86
C ARG A 41 -0.80 11.44 16.17
N ALA A 42 -2.06 11.03 16.39
CA ALA A 42 -2.74 11.28 17.65
C ALA A 42 -2.07 10.53 18.82
N ALA A 43 -1.63 9.29 18.61
CA ALA A 43 -0.88 8.55 19.62
C ALA A 43 0.46 9.24 19.97
N ALA A 44 1.21 9.68 18.95
CA ALA A 44 2.49 10.37 19.14
C ALA A 44 2.35 11.70 19.91
N LYS A 45 1.23 12.43 19.74
CA LYS A 45 0.95 13.67 20.48
C LYS A 45 0.83 13.49 22.00
N HIS A 46 0.65 12.26 22.48
CA HIS A 46 0.67 11.97 23.92
C HIS A 46 2.08 11.95 24.51
N PHE A 47 3.11 12.24 23.72
CA PHE A 47 4.49 12.42 24.16
C PHE A 47 4.93 13.87 23.93
N PRO A 48 4.43 14.84 24.73
CA PRO A 48 4.57 16.27 24.46
C PRO A 48 6.01 16.80 24.54
N GLU A 49 6.90 16.06 25.21
CA GLU A 49 8.32 16.39 25.33
C GLU A 49 9.15 15.93 24.13
N LEU A 50 8.57 15.09 23.26
CA LEU A 50 9.25 14.54 22.09
C LEU A 50 8.85 15.29 20.83
N ASP A 51 9.83 15.62 20.00
CA ASP A 51 9.58 16.16 18.68
C ASP A 51 8.96 15.09 17.79
N GLN A 52 7.74 15.35 17.31
CA GLN A 52 7.05 14.42 16.42
C GLN A 52 7.52 14.58 14.97
N GLU A 53 8.08 13.52 14.41
CA GLU A 53 8.46 13.45 13.01
C GLU A 53 7.60 12.46 12.20
N ASP A 54 7.37 12.80 10.94
CA ASP A 54 6.72 11.88 10.00
C ASP A 54 7.71 10.82 9.51
N CYS A 55 7.25 9.57 9.46
CA CYS A 55 8.04 8.46 8.98
C CYS A 55 8.43 8.67 7.51
N ALA A 56 9.74 8.79 7.23
CA ALA A 56 10.27 8.99 5.89
C ALA A 56 9.85 7.89 4.91
N MET A 57 9.73 6.63 5.37
CA MET A 57 9.22 5.53 4.54
C MET A 57 7.75 5.72 4.16
N HIS A 58 6.93 6.21 5.09
CA HIS A 58 5.51 6.48 4.82
C HIS A 58 5.36 7.67 3.88
N MET A 59 6.12 8.75 4.11
CA MET A 59 6.16 9.92 3.24
C MET A 59 6.58 9.54 1.82
N THR A 60 7.65 8.76 1.68
CA THR A 60 8.12 8.28 0.36
C THR A 60 7.05 7.45 -0.35
N ASN A 61 6.38 6.54 0.37
CA ASN A 61 5.30 5.74 -0.19
C ASN A 61 4.11 6.60 -0.65
N LEU A 62 3.77 7.65 0.10
CA LEU A 62 2.76 8.62 -0.31
C LEU A 62 3.20 9.36 -1.58
N CYS A 63 4.41 9.91 -1.61
CA CYS A 63 4.95 10.60 -2.79
C CYS A 63 4.89 9.74 -4.05
N ILE A 64 5.31 8.47 -3.96
CA ILE A 64 5.23 7.53 -5.09
C ILE A 64 3.77 7.31 -5.51
N SER A 65 2.87 7.13 -4.54
CA SER A 65 1.44 6.89 -4.84
C SER A 65 0.77 8.11 -5.48
N TYR A 66 1.11 9.32 -5.03
CA TYR A 66 0.65 10.58 -5.63
C TYR A 66 1.22 10.77 -7.03
N GLY A 67 2.53 10.60 -7.20
CA GLY A 67 3.21 10.76 -8.48
C GLY A 67 2.75 9.75 -9.53
N LEU A 68 2.32 8.56 -9.11
CA LEU A 68 1.75 7.53 -10.00
C LEU A 68 0.25 7.72 -10.30
N GLY A 69 -0.42 8.75 -9.77
CA GLY A 69 -1.85 8.94 -10.03
C GLY A 69 -2.77 7.94 -9.31
N VAL A 70 -2.24 7.14 -8.38
CA VAL A 70 -2.98 6.01 -7.77
C VAL A 70 -3.62 6.33 -6.42
N ARG A 71 -3.32 7.50 -5.86
CA ARG A 71 -3.85 7.91 -4.56
C ARG A 71 -4.15 9.39 -4.52
N ASP A 72 -5.41 9.71 -4.23
CA ASP A 72 -5.85 11.06 -3.91
C ASP A 72 -5.65 11.36 -2.41
N ASN A 73 -5.42 12.64 -2.10
CA ASN A 73 -5.47 13.11 -0.73
C ASN A 73 -6.93 13.35 -0.39
N THR A 74 -7.47 12.61 0.57
CA THR A 74 -8.88 12.73 0.94
C THR A 74 -9.01 13.08 2.41
N SER A 75 -9.91 14.00 2.70
CA SER A 75 -10.33 14.34 4.05
C SER A 75 -11.72 13.77 4.28
N THR A 76 -11.83 12.92 5.30
CA THR A 76 -13.12 12.40 5.75
C THR A 76 -13.64 13.23 6.92
N LYS A 77 -14.85 13.78 6.79
CA LYS A 77 -15.58 14.46 7.86
C LYS A 77 -16.86 13.71 8.16
N THR A 78 -17.08 13.43 9.43
CA THR A 78 -18.32 12.80 9.89
C THR A 78 -19.23 13.87 10.47
N SER A 79 -20.40 14.05 9.88
CA SER A 79 -21.43 14.98 10.34
C SER A 79 -22.70 14.23 10.75
N TYR A 80 -23.45 14.79 11.69
CA TYR A 80 -24.75 14.25 12.07
C TYR A 80 -25.82 14.91 11.20
N ASN A 81 -26.50 14.12 10.38
CA ASN A 81 -27.54 14.64 9.51
C ASN A 81 -28.88 14.64 10.26
N LEU A 82 -29.35 15.84 10.63
CA LEU A 82 -30.60 16.03 11.37
C LEU A 82 -31.84 15.54 10.60
N LYS A 83 -31.80 15.51 9.26
CA LYS A 83 -32.93 15.06 8.42
C LYS A 83 -33.04 13.53 8.37
N THR A 84 -31.92 12.83 8.28
CA THR A 84 -31.90 11.35 8.23
C THR A 84 -31.72 10.71 9.61
N ARG A 85 -31.57 11.52 10.68
CA ARG A 85 -31.25 11.09 12.06
C ARG A 85 -30.11 10.06 12.08
N SER A 86 -29.12 10.24 11.22
CA SER A 86 -28.05 9.28 11.05
C SER A 86 -26.72 9.99 10.86
N ARG A 87 -25.66 9.30 11.28
CA ARG A 87 -24.29 9.76 11.13
C ARG A 87 -23.89 9.56 9.67
N GLN A 88 -23.50 10.64 8.99
CA GLN A 88 -23.04 10.59 7.61
C GLN A 88 -21.55 10.86 7.57
N THR A 89 -20.83 10.02 6.83
CA THR A 89 -19.40 10.16 6.60
C THR A 89 -19.21 10.66 5.19
N ILE A 90 -18.71 11.89 5.05
CA ILE A 90 -18.43 12.50 3.76
C ILE A 90 -16.92 12.54 3.57
N THR A 91 -16.44 11.87 2.53
CA THR A 91 -15.04 11.92 2.11
C THR A 91 -14.92 12.91 0.95
N LYS A 92 -14.07 13.92 1.10
CA LYS A 92 -13.79 14.92 0.07
C LYS A 92 -12.32 14.83 -0.34
N THR A 93 -12.05 14.80 -1.63
CA THR A 93 -10.68 14.98 -2.14
C THR A 93 -10.19 16.39 -1.85
N THR A 94 -9.12 16.49 -1.07
CA THR A 94 -8.45 17.75 -0.69
C THR A 94 -7.36 18.10 -1.69
N THR A 95 -6.67 17.09 -2.22
CA THR A 95 -5.65 17.24 -3.26
C THR A 95 -5.82 16.07 -4.21
N PRO A 96 -6.09 16.31 -5.50
CA PRO A 96 -6.12 15.22 -6.48
C PRO A 96 -4.75 14.56 -6.58
N SER A 97 -4.74 13.31 -6.99
CA SER A 97 -3.53 12.61 -7.41
C SER A 97 -2.85 13.30 -8.59
N GLY A 98 -1.58 12.98 -8.83
CA GLY A 98 -0.83 13.59 -9.94
C GLY A 98 -1.38 13.17 -11.31
N ASP A 99 -1.20 14.03 -12.30
CA ASP A 99 -1.72 13.88 -13.68
C ASP A 99 -1.01 12.79 -14.51
N PHE A 100 -0.34 11.83 -13.87
CA PHE A 100 0.34 10.73 -14.55
C PHE A 100 -0.60 9.55 -14.79
N GLU A 101 -1.49 9.73 -15.77
CA GLU A 101 -2.54 8.75 -16.11
C GLU A 101 -1.97 7.40 -16.56
N GLU A 102 -0.83 7.38 -17.26
CA GLU A 102 -0.16 6.14 -17.67
C GLU A 102 0.30 5.33 -16.45
N GLY A 103 0.84 6.02 -15.43
CA GLY A 103 1.24 5.37 -14.18
C GLY A 103 0.06 4.69 -13.48
N LYS A 104 -1.08 5.38 -13.44
CA LYS A 104 -2.32 4.88 -12.86
C LYS A 104 -2.86 3.67 -13.64
N GLU A 105 -2.84 3.76 -14.97
CA GLU A 105 -3.25 2.65 -15.85
C GLU A 105 -2.37 1.42 -15.63
N VAL A 106 -1.04 1.58 -15.67
CA VAL A 106 -0.08 0.49 -15.46
C VAL A 106 -0.30 -0.17 -14.10
N ILE A 107 -0.41 0.61 -13.02
CA ILE A 107 -0.65 0.04 -11.68
C ILE A 107 -2.01 -0.68 -11.62
N GLY A 108 -3.04 -0.14 -12.27
CA GLY A 108 -4.35 -0.80 -12.40
C GLY A 108 -4.26 -2.15 -13.11
N GLN A 109 -3.57 -2.22 -14.25
CA GLN A 109 -3.36 -3.45 -15.01
C GLN A 109 -2.57 -4.50 -14.21
N LEU A 110 -1.48 -4.08 -13.55
CA LEU A 110 -0.67 -4.98 -12.73
C LEU A 110 -1.46 -5.56 -11.54
N ARG A 111 -2.33 -4.76 -10.92
CA ARG A 111 -3.23 -5.25 -9.86
C ARG A 111 -4.27 -6.24 -10.39
N ALA A 112 -4.86 -5.96 -11.55
CA ALA A 112 -5.79 -6.88 -12.19
C ALA A 112 -5.12 -8.22 -12.50
N LEU A 113 -3.87 -8.18 -12.97
CA LEU A 113 -3.05 -9.37 -13.22
C LEU A 113 -2.80 -10.16 -11.94
N ASN A 114 -2.35 -9.51 -10.86
CA ASN A 114 -2.16 -10.18 -9.58
C ASN A 114 -3.46 -10.77 -9.02
N LYS A 115 -4.59 -10.06 -9.15
CA LYS A 115 -5.91 -10.57 -8.77
C LYS A 115 -6.29 -11.80 -9.60
N TYR A 116 -5.99 -11.80 -10.89
CA TYR A 116 -6.26 -12.94 -11.77
C TYR A 116 -5.54 -14.21 -11.30
N PHE A 117 -4.25 -14.11 -10.96
CA PHE A 117 -3.45 -15.25 -10.49
C PHE A 117 -3.74 -15.66 -9.05
N SER A 118 -4.24 -14.74 -8.23
CA SER A 118 -4.66 -15.03 -6.86
C SER A 118 -6.00 -15.78 -6.78
N ALA A 119 -6.69 -15.97 -7.92
CA ALA A 119 -7.99 -16.63 -7.97
C ALA A 119 -7.87 -18.11 -8.38
N GLY A 120 -8.46 -18.99 -7.57
CA GLY A 120 -8.56 -20.43 -7.83
C GLY A 120 -7.18 -21.10 -7.99
N ASN A 121 -7.07 -22.04 -8.93
CA ASN A 121 -5.85 -22.83 -9.14
C ASN A 121 -4.81 -22.13 -10.05
N ARG A 122 -5.01 -20.85 -10.38
CA ARG A 122 -4.13 -20.14 -11.32
C ARG A 122 -2.77 -19.84 -10.71
N GLY A 123 -2.72 -19.58 -9.40
CA GLY A 123 -1.47 -19.43 -8.66
C GLY A 123 -0.61 -20.69 -8.74
N SER A 124 -1.19 -21.87 -8.53
CA SER A 124 -0.45 -23.14 -8.64
C SER A 124 -0.01 -23.45 -10.08
N HIS A 125 -0.81 -23.06 -11.08
CA HIS A 125 -0.37 -23.15 -12.48
C HIS A 125 0.81 -22.22 -12.79
N LEU A 126 0.81 -21.01 -12.21
CA LEU A 126 1.93 -20.08 -12.34
C LEU A 126 3.21 -20.66 -11.71
N THR A 127 3.11 -21.23 -10.50
CA THR A 127 4.22 -21.95 -9.85
C THR A 127 4.79 -23.06 -10.73
N ARG A 128 3.94 -23.83 -11.40
CA ARG A 128 4.39 -24.90 -12.31
C ARG A 128 5.17 -24.36 -13.50
N VAL A 129 4.73 -23.25 -14.09
CA VAL A 129 5.45 -22.58 -15.18
C VAL A 129 6.77 -21.97 -14.68
N GLN A 130 6.79 -21.38 -13.49
CA GLN A 130 8.02 -20.88 -12.86
C GLN A 130 9.03 -22.00 -12.66
N SER A 131 8.59 -23.14 -12.13
CA SER A 131 9.42 -24.33 -11.93
C SER A 131 9.99 -24.85 -13.25
N ALA A 132 9.15 -24.95 -14.29
CA ALA A 132 9.56 -25.40 -15.62
C ALA A 132 10.60 -24.47 -16.29
N LEU A 133 10.59 -23.18 -15.95
CA LEU A 133 11.50 -22.18 -16.48
C LEU A 133 12.70 -21.90 -15.56
N SER A 134 12.86 -22.67 -14.48
CA SER A 134 13.88 -22.45 -13.44
C SER A 134 13.88 -21.02 -12.89
N ARG A 135 12.68 -20.46 -12.69
CA ARG A 135 12.47 -19.12 -12.13
C ARG A 135 12.04 -19.20 -10.66
N PRO A 136 12.35 -18.18 -9.84
CA PRO A 136 11.89 -18.12 -8.46
C PRO A 136 10.37 -18.26 -8.38
N GLU A 137 9.89 -19.14 -7.49
CA GLU A 137 8.48 -19.20 -7.13
C GLU A 137 8.12 -17.94 -6.37
N LEU A 138 7.04 -17.27 -6.78
CA LEU A 138 6.61 -16.02 -6.17
C LEU A 138 5.13 -16.04 -5.86
N VAL A 139 4.79 -15.60 -4.64
CA VAL A 139 3.43 -15.43 -4.16
C VAL A 139 2.81 -14.21 -4.83
N SER A 140 1.60 -14.34 -5.36
CA SER A 140 0.85 -13.20 -5.88
C SER A 140 0.61 -12.18 -4.78
N ILE A 141 1.05 -10.94 -5.00
CA ILE A 141 0.90 -9.89 -4.01
C ILE A 141 -0.43 -9.17 -4.22
N VAL A 142 -1.40 -9.43 -3.33
CA VAL A 142 -2.64 -8.66 -3.19
C VAL A 142 -2.58 -7.87 -1.88
N TYR A 143 -1.78 -6.80 -1.86
CA TYR A 143 -1.80 -5.87 -0.72
C TYR A 143 -2.87 -4.79 -0.94
N PRO A 144 -3.54 -4.34 0.12
CA PRO A 144 -4.36 -3.14 0.06
C PRO A 144 -3.48 -1.91 -0.23
N GLU A 145 -4.04 -0.91 -0.90
CA GLU A 145 -3.34 0.32 -1.32
C GLU A 145 -2.77 1.13 -0.14
N THR A 146 -3.27 0.86 1.05
CA THR A 146 -2.89 1.49 2.31
C THR A 146 -1.59 0.94 2.90
N ARG A 147 -1.08 -0.20 2.41
CA ARG A 147 0.19 -0.77 2.88
C ARG A 147 1.38 0.02 2.34
N VAL A 148 2.35 0.29 3.20
CA VAL A 148 3.63 0.89 2.82
C VAL A 148 4.33 0.02 1.77
N ALA A 149 4.90 0.67 0.76
CA ALA A 149 5.62 0.09 -0.37
C ALA A 149 4.76 -0.78 -1.31
N VAL A 150 3.43 -0.61 -1.33
CA VAL A 150 2.55 -1.42 -2.19
C VAL A 150 2.90 -1.30 -3.68
N CYS A 151 3.13 -0.08 -4.18
CA CYS A 151 3.47 0.14 -5.59
C CYS A 151 4.86 -0.41 -5.92
N CYS A 152 5.86 -0.19 -5.06
CA CYS A 152 7.20 -0.73 -5.24
C CYS A 152 7.19 -2.26 -5.30
N LYS A 153 6.51 -2.91 -4.35
CA LYS A 153 6.39 -4.37 -4.33
C LYS A 153 5.65 -4.90 -5.56
N LEU A 154 4.56 -4.22 -5.96
CA LEU A 154 3.81 -4.59 -7.16
C LEU A 154 4.68 -4.52 -8.41
N LEU A 155 5.43 -3.42 -8.59
CA LEU A 155 6.34 -3.22 -9.72
C LEU A 155 7.46 -4.26 -9.72
N CYS A 156 8.16 -4.46 -8.59
CA CYS A 156 9.22 -5.46 -8.48
C CYS A 156 8.72 -6.87 -8.82
N CYS A 157 7.58 -7.28 -8.25
CA CYS A 157 6.99 -8.58 -8.56
C CYS A 157 6.58 -8.70 -10.03
N SER A 158 6.05 -7.63 -10.62
CA SER A 158 5.63 -7.64 -12.03
C SER A 158 6.83 -7.73 -12.97
N ILE A 159 7.90 -7.01 -12.70
CA ILE A 159 9.14 -7.03 -13.50
C ILE A 159 9.76 -8.42 -13.47
N ILE A 160 9.94 -9.01 -12.27
CA ILE A 160 10.52 -10.36 -12.14
C ILE A 160 9.66 -11.39 -12.87
N ASN A 161 8.34 -11.26 -12.81
CA ASN A 161 7.42 -12.20 -13.42
C ASN A 161 7.10 -11.93 -14.88
N ASN A 162 7.57 -10.83 -15.49
CA ASN A 162 7.16 -10.43 -16.83
C ASN A 162 7.35 -11.56 -17.86
N ASN A 163 8.52 -12.20 -17.84
CA ASN A 163 8.85 -13.32 -18.73
C ASN A 163 7.98 -14.57 -18.49
N VAL A 164 7.65 -14.84 -17.23
CA VAL A 164 6.81 -15.98 -16.84
C VAL A 164 5.35 -15.73 -17.22
N MET A 165 4.85 -14.52 -16.97
CA MET A 165 3.51 -14.09 -17.36
C MET A 165 3.35 -14.10 -18.88
N ALA A 166 4.37 -13.64 -19.62
CA ALA A 166 4.41 -13.73 -21.06
C ALA A 166 4.38 -15.18 -21.55
N ALA A 167 5.19 -16.07 -20.96
CA ALA A 167 5.18 -17.50 -21.30
C ALA A 167 3.83 -18.15 -21.00
N PHE A 168 3.26 -17.90 -19.81
CA PHE A 168 1.94 -18.38 -19.42
C PHE A 168 0.85 -17.87 -20.37
N SER A 169 0.91 -16.59 -20.76
CA SER A 169 -0.03 -16.01 -21.73
C SER A 169 0.10 -16.66 -23.11
N ARG A 170 1.29 -17.11 -23.53
CA ARG A 170 1.46 -17.87 -24.78
C ARG A 170 0.87 -19.27 -24.69
N VAL A 171 1.06 -19.93 -23.54
CA VAL A 171 0.45 -21.24 -23.25
C VAL A 171 -1.09 -21.15 -23.21
N ILE A 172 -1.64 -20.05 -22.67
CA ILE A 172 -3.09 -19.81 -22.63
C ILE A 172 -3.64 -19.23 -23.94
N LYS A 173 -2.89 -18.41 -24.69
CA LYS A 173 -3.31 -17.88 -26.00
C LYS A 173 -3.40 -18.97 -27.08
N LEU A 174 -2.77 -20.12 -26.88
CA LEU A 174 -3.09 -21.34 -27.63
C LEU A 174 -4.51 -21.89 -27.33
N ARG A 175 -5.23 -21.29 -26.37
CA ARG A 175 -6.61 -21.62 -26.02
C ARG A 175 -7.61 -20.47 -26.00
N THR A 176 -7.25 -19.21 -25.73
CA THR A 176 -8.19 -18.07 -25.86
C THR A 176 -7.50 -16.70 -26.08
N HIS A 177 -8.04 -15.91 -27.02
CA HIS A 177 -7.60 -14.56 -27.35
C HIS A 177 -7.76 -13.58 -26.18
N PHE A 178 -6.65 -13.03 -25.67
CA PHE A 178 -6.64 -11.79 -24.88
C PHE A 178 -5.88 -10.70 -25.68
N PRO A 179 -6.47 -9.50 -25.87
CA PRO A 179 -5.77 -8.38 -26.49
C PRO A 179 -4.71 -7.86 -25.50
N VAL A 180 -3.47 -7.75 -25.97
CA VAL A 180 -2.37 -7.12 -25.22
C VAL A 180 -2.31 -5.67 -25.70
N SER A 181 -2.38 -4.72 -24.78
CA SER A 181 -2.22 -3.29 -25.08
C SER A 181 -0.78 -3.01 -25.56
N PRO A 182 -0.58 -2.14 -26.57
CA PRO A 182 0.74 -1.80 -27.11
C PRO A 182 1.74 -1.28 -26.07
N ALA A 183 1.29 -0.70 -24.96
CA ALA A 183 2.16 -0.15 -23.92
C ALA A 183 3.04 -1.22 -23.22
N MET A 184 2.68 -2.50 -23.28
CA MET A 184 3.45 -3.58 -22.65
C MET A 184 4.57 -4.16 -23.53
N SER A 185 4.65 -3.81 -24.83
CA SER A 185 5.74 -4.33 -25.69
C SER A 185 7.07 -3.65 -25.43
N ASP A 186 7.08 -2.41 -24.96
CA ASP A 186 8.31 -1.62 -24.81
C ASP A 186 9.09 -1.90 -23.52
N ILE A 187 8.44 -2.50 -22.51
CA ILE A 187 9.11 -2.93 -21.27
C ILE A 187 10.07 -4.11 -21.51
N SER A 188 9.97 -4.78 -22.67
CA SER A 188 10.86 -5.89 -23.05
C SER A 188 12.21 -5.46 -23.66
N ARG A 189 12.46 -4.15 -23.77
CA ARG A 189 13.69 -3.56 -24.33
C ARG A 189 14.59 -2.86 -23.30
N LEU A 190 14.28 -2.98 -22.01
CA LEU A 190 15.14 -2.60 -20.88
C LEU A 190 15.63 -3.85 -20.16
#